data_AF-A0A067K8I7-F1
#
_entry.id   AF-A0A067K8I7-F1
#
_cell.length_a   1.000
_cell.length_b   1.000
_cell.length_c   1.000
_cell.angle_alpha   90.00
_cell.angle_beta   90.00
_cell.angle_gamma   90.00
#
_symmetry.space_group_name_H-M   'P 1'
#
loop_
_entity.id
_entity.type
_entity.pdbx_description
1 polymer ?
#
loop_
_entity_poly.entity_id
_entity_poly.type
_entity_poly.pdbx_seq_one_letter_code
_entity_poly.pdbx_strand_id
1 'polypeptide(L)'
;MDKMEVEKGLGEQPEPIRDSYKIAYIIHFLLGAGNLLPWNSFITAVDYFGNLYPNKHVEKVFSVAYMSSSVLVLIIIMSRGGWSKKLTYRIRMNLGFSMFVLSSMVAPILDWAGRPKGAYGFTVASIVVCGLADGLIGGSLIGSAGKLPKEYMQAVFAGTASSGTI
;
A
#
# COMPACT_ATOMS: atom_id res chain seq x y z
N MET A 1 9.77 -35.71 33.34
CA MET A 1 9.33 -34.40 33.83
C MET A 1 9.28 -33.47 32.63
N ASP A 2 8.60 -33.89 31.55
CA ASP A 2 8.85 -33.38 30.17
C ASP A 2 7.60 -33.21 29.32
N LYS A 3 6.40 -33.44 29.90
CA LYS A 3 5.13 -33.24 29.18
C LYS A 3 4.41 -31.92 29.56
N MET A 4 4.93 -31.16 30.52
CA MET A 4 4.35 -29.88 30.96
C MET A 4 5.03 -28.64 30.38
N GLU A 5 6.16 -28.77 29.67
CA GLU A 5 6.83 -27.61 29.05
C GLU A 5 6.43 -27.40 27.58
N VAL A 6 5.86 -28.41 26.91
CA VAL A 6 5.38 -28.29 25.52
C VAL A 6 4.10 -27.44 25.45
N GLU A 7 3.36 -27.31 26.56
CA GLU A 7 2.14 -26.48 26.64
C GLU A 7 2.39 -24.97 26.86
N LYS A 8 3.64 -24.53 27.05
CA LYS A 8 3.94 -23.11 27.33
C LYS A 8 4.24 -22.25 26.09
N GLY A 9 4.18 -22.81 24.88
CA GLY A 9 4.54 -22.13 23.64
C GLY A 9 3.39 -21.81 22.67
N LEU A 10 2.18 -22.34 22.89
CA LEU A 10 1.00 -21.92 22.14
C LEU A 10 0.45 -20.66 22.79
N GLY A 11 1.11 -19.53 22.50
CA GLY A 11 0.68 -18.21 22.95
C GLY A 11 -0.81 -18.04 22.75
N GLU A 12 -1.49 -17.71 23.84
CA GLU A 12 -2.89 -17.31 23.89
C GLU A 12 -3.22 -16.49 22.64
N GLN A 13 -4.01 -17.07 21.73
CA GLN A 13 -4.71 -16.26 20.74
C GLN A 13 -5.55 -15.29 21.58
N PRO A 14 -5.32 -13.96 21.54
CA PRO A 14 -6.11 -13.04 22.33
C PRO A 14 -7.56 -13.32 21.97
N GLU A 15 -8.40 -13.63 22.98
CA GLU A 15 -9.81 -13.91 22.77
C GLU A 15 -10.37 -12.90 21.76
N PRO A 16 -11.12 -13.34 20.74
CA PRO A 16 -11.63 -12.45 19.73
C PRO A 16 -12.46 -11.39 20.43
N ILE A 17 -11.93 -10.18 20.55
CA ILE A 17 -12.68 -9.01 20.99
C ILE A 17 -13.88 -9.00 20.05
N ARG A 18 -15.07 -9.29 20.58
CA ARG A 18 -16.31 -9.41 19.82
C ARG A 18 -16.53 -8.11 19.07
N ASP A 19 -16.06 -8.06 17.84
CA ASP A 19 -16.34 -7.00 16.89
C ASP A 19 -17.82 -7.14 16.54
N SER A 20 -18.68 -6.56 17.38
CA SER A 20 -20.13 -6.84 17.41
C SER A 20 -20.83 -6.50 16.09
N TYR A 21 -20.17 -5.74 15.23
CA TYR A 21 -20.63 -5.36 13.89
C TYR A 21 -19.63 -5.71 12.78
N LYS A 22 -18.55 -6.47 13.05
CA LYS A 22 -17.46 -6.75 12.09
C LYS A 22 -16.86 -5.47 11.45
N ILE A 23 -16.94 -4.33 12.14
CA ILE A 23 -16.55 -3.03 11.59
C ILE A 23 -15.04 -2.97 11.42
N ALA A 24 -14.27 -3.47 12.39
CA ALA A 24 -12.83 -3.51 12.28
C ALA A 24 -12.38 -4.45 11.16
N TYR A 25 -13.09 -5.56 10.92
CA TYR A 25 -12.84 -6.43 9.76
C TYR A 25 -13.05 -5.67 8.43
N ILE A 26 -14.19 -4.98 8.28
CA ILE A 26 -14.52 -4.21 7.07
C ILE A 26 -13.50 -3.08 6.85
N ILE A 27 -13.08 -2.39 7.91
CA ILE A 27 -12.06 -1.33 7.81
C ILE A 27 -10.73 -1.91 7.29
N HIS A 28 -10.26 -3.03 7.83
CA HIS A 28 -9.03 -3.67 7.35
C HIS A 28 -9.14 -4.15 5.89
N PHE A 29 -10.32 -4.65 5.50
CA PHE A 29 -10.61 -4.99 4.11
C PHE A 29 -10.55 -3.76 3.19
N LEU A 30 -11.24 -2.67 3.54
CA LEU A 30 -11.24 -1.43 2.76
C LEU A 30 -9.84 -0.78 2.70
N LEU A 31 -9.07 -0.84 3.79
CA LEU A 31 -7.69 -0.36 3.84
C LEU A 31 -6.77 -1.17 2.92
N GLY A 32 -6.93 -2.50 2.87
CA GLY A 32 -6.21 -3.36 1.93
C GLY A 32 -6.59 -3.09 0.47
N ALA A 33 -7.90 -2.96 0.20
CA ALA A 33 -8.40 -2.65 -1.14
C ALA A 33 -7.91 -1.28 -1.64
N GLY A 34 -7.98 -0.25 -0.78
CA GLY A 34 -7.54 1.11 -1.10
C GLY A 34 -6.03 1.25 -1.29
N ASN A 35 -5.22 0.35 -0.75
CA ASN A 35 -3.77 0.41 -0.89
C ASN A 35 -3.29 0.01 -2.30
N LEU A 36 -3.91 -1.00 -2.93
CA LEU A 36 -3.51 -1.44 -4.27
C LEU A 36 -4.33 -0.82 -5.41
N LEU A 37 -5.50 -0.26 -5.11
CA LEU A 37 -6.37 0.40 -6.09
C LEU A 37 -5.65 1.41 -7.01
N PRO A 38 -4.82 2.34 -6.49
CA PRO A 38 -4.11 3.31 -7.32
C PRO A 38 -3.11 2.65 -8.26
N TRP A 39 -2.37 1.65 -7.78
CA TRP A 39 -1.42 0.89 -8.60
C TRP A 39 -2.12 0.11 -9.72
N ASN A 40 -3.22 -0.58 -9.41
CA ASN A 40 -4.01 -1.32 -10.40
C ASN A 40 -4.59 -0.39 -11.48
N SER A 41 -4.98 0.83 -11.09
CA SER A 41 -5.42 1.86 -12.04
C SER A 41 -4.30 2.26 -13.01
N PHE A 42 -3.06 2.43 -12.52
CA PHE A 42 -1.91 2.74 -13.39
C PHE A 42 -1.53 1.60 -14.33
N ILE A 43 -1.59 0.35 -13.87
CA ILE A 43 -1.31 -0.82 -14.71
C ILE A 43 -2.38 -0.97 -15.81
N THR A 44 -3.65 -0.77 -15.48
CA THR A 44 -4.73 -0.81 -16.47
C THR A 44 -4.59 0.31 -17.51
N ALA A 45 -4.10 1.49 -17.10
CA ALA A 45 -3.83 2.61 -17.99
C ALA A 45 -2.47 2.52 -18.71
N VAL A 46 -1.72 1.42 -18.59
CA VAL A 46 -0.35 1.36 -19.12
C VAL A 46 -0.31 1.43 -20.65
N ASP A 47 -1.30 0.84 -21.33
CA ASP A 47 -1.45 0.91 -22.78
C ASP A 47 -1.72 2.35 -23.26
N TYR A 48 -2.44 3.14 -22.47
CA TYR A 48 -2.65 4.56 -22.74
C TYR A 48 -1.33 5.33 -22.72
N PHE A 49 -0.49 5.08 -21.71
CA PHE A 49 0.83 5.70 -21.64
C PHE A 49 1.81 5.16 -22.68
N GLY A 50 1.68 3.89 -23.08
CA GLY A 50 2.46 3.28 -24.16
C GLY A 50 2.17 3.95 -25.51
N ASN A 51 0.90 4.19 -25.82
CA ASN A 51 0.49 4.94 -27.01
C ASN A 51 0.92 6.41 -26.97
N LEU A 52 0.94 7.01 -25.78
CA LEU A 52 1.37 8.40 -25.60
C LEU A 52 2.89 8.58 -25.72
N TYR A 53 3.67 7.56 -25.34
CA TYR A 53 5.13 7.58 -25.34
C TYR A 53 5.73 6.36 -26.06
N PRO A 54 5.52 6.21 -27.39
CA PRO A 54 5.81 4.98 -28.14
C PRO A 54 7.29 4.58 -28.19
N ASN A 55 8.22 5.52 -27.95
CA ASN A 55 9.67 5.26 -27.94
C ASN A 55 10.23 4.96 -26.53
N LYS A 56 9.36 4.80 -25.52
CA LYS A 56 9.77 4.52 -24.14
C LYS A 56 9.14 3.22 -23.66
N HIS A 57 9.91 2.38 -22.97
CA HIS A 57 9.40 1.16 -22.34
C HIS A 57 8.68 1.50 -21.03
N VAL A 58 7.52 2.14 -21.15
CA VAL A 58 6.78 2.72 -20.03
C VAL A 58 6.44 1.68 -18.96
N GLU A 59 5.94 0.52 -19.38
CA GLU A 59 5.59 -0.62 -18.51
C GLU A 59 6.76 -1.03 -17.57
N LYS A 60 7.96 -1.18 -18.15
CA LYS A 60 9.15 -1.61 -17.41
C LYS A 60 9.59 -0.54 -16.43
N VAL A 61 9.61 0.72 -16.87
CA VAL A 61 10.01 1.85 -16.01
C VAL A 61 9.03 2.02 -14.86
N PHE A 62 7.73 1.88 -15.12
CA PHE A 62 6.69 2.02 -14.11
C PHE A 62 6.79 0.93 -13.05
N SER A 63 6.93 -0.34 -13.47
CA SER A 63 7.09 -1.45 -12.54
C SER A 63 8.36 -1.32 -11.70
N VAL A 64 9.49 -0.96 -12.30
CA VAL A 64 10.76 -0.79 -11.56
C VAL A 64 10.68 0.41 -10.62
N ALA A 65 10.13 1.53 -11.05
CA ALA A 65 9.98 2.73 -10.23
C ALA A 65 9.08 2.49 -9.02
N TYR A 66 7.95 1.80 -9.22
CA TYR A 66 7.04 1.43 -8.14
C TYR A 66 7.68 0.48 -7.13
N MET A 67 8.23 -0.65 -7.61
CA MET A 67 8.79 -1.69 -6.75
C MET A 67 10.01 -1.19 -5.97
N SER A 68 10.91 -0.45 -6.63
CA SER A 68 12.07 0.13 -5.95
C SER A 68 11.67 1.14 -4.88
N SER A 69 10.70 2.01 -5.16
CA SER A 69 10.21 3.01 -4.20
C SER A 69 9.53 2.36 -3.00
N SER A 70 8.67 1.37 -3.23
CA SER A 70 7.97 0.65 -2.14
C SER A 70 8.97 -0.09 -1.24
N VAL A 71 9.91 -0.82 -1.83
CA VAL A 71 10.97 -1.53 -1.07
C VAL A 71 11.86 -0.57 -0.29
N LEU A 72 12.28 0.54 -0.89
CA LEU A 72 13.08 1.56 -0.21
C LEU A 72 12.36 2.10 1.02
N VAL A 73 11.07 2.44 0.91
CA VAL A 73 10.28 2.94 2.04
C VAL A 73 10.11 1.88 3.12
N LEU A 74 9.84 0.63 2.74
CA LEU A 74 9.75 -0.48 3.70
C LEU A 74 11.06 -0.67 4.48
N ILE A 75 12.20 -0.66 3.79
CA ILE A 75 13.53 -0.74 4.43
C ILE A 75 13.74 0.45 5.35
N ILE A 76 13.43 1.68 4.92
CA ILE A 76 13.57 2.88 5.73
C ILE A 76 12.73 2.80 7.01
N ILE A 77 11.48 2.33 6.91
CA ILE A 77 10.58 2.15 8.05
C ILE A 77 11.14 1.12 9.04
N MET A 78 11.68 0.02 8.53
CA MET A 78 12.22 -1.07 9.34
C MET A 78 13.55 -0.66 10.01
N SER A 79 14.47 -0.06 9.26
CA SER A 79 15.77 0.40 9.76
C SER A 79 15.66 1.61 10.69
N ARG A 80 14.71 2.52 10.48
CA ARG A 80 14.46 3.68 11.36
C ARG A 80 13.44 3.38 12.46
N GLY A 81 13.28 2.11 12.86
CA GLY A 81 12.31 1.66 13.88
C GLY A 81 12.32 2.47 15.19
N GLY A 82 13.44 3.10 15.56
CA GLY A 82 13.52 4.03 16.70
C GLY A 82 12.72 5.34 16.54
N TRP A 83 12.59 5.87 15.32
CA TRP A 83 11.74 7.03 14.99
C TRP A 83 10.24 6.68 14.98
N SER A 84 9.91 5.39 14.84
CA SER A 84 8.53 4.86 14.83
C SER A 84 7.80 5.08 16.15
N LYS A 85 8.51 5.31 17.27
CA LYS A 85 7.87 5.67 18.56
C LYS A 85 7.26 7.08 18.55
N LYS A 86 7.72 8.00 17.69
CA LYS A 86 7.20 9.37 17.60
C LYS A 86 6.14 9.56 16.50
N LEU A 87 6.19 8.78 15.43
CA LEU A 87 5.20 8.85 14.36
C LEU A 87 4.02 7.93 14.67
N THR A 88 2.93 8.52 15.17
CA THR A 88 1.67 7.81 15.42
C THR A 88 1.21 7.10 14.14
N TYR A 89 0.77 5.84 14.26
CA TYR A 89 0.18 5.04 13.18
C TYR A 89 -0.77 5.85 12.28
N ARG A 90 -1.61 6.70 12.89
CA ARG A 90 -2.54 7.61 12.19
C ARG A 90 -1.86 8.54 11.20
N ILE A 91 -0.70 9.12 11.54
CA ILE A 91 0.04 10.05 10.68
C ILE A 91 0.62 9.30 9.49
N ARG A 92 1.20 8.11 9.70
CA ARG A 92 1.75 7.27 8.62
C ARG A 92 0.66 6.88 7.62
N MET A 93 -0.48 6.45 8.12
CA MET A 93 -1.63 6.05 7.30
C MET A 93 -2.20 7.24 6.53
N ASN A 94 -2.46 8.36 7.21
CA ASN A 94 -3.04 9.56 6.58
C ASN A 94 -2.09 10.19 5.55
N LEU A 95 -0.78 10.17 5.81
CA LEU A 95 0.23 10.64 4.88
C LEU A 95 0.25 9.79 3.61
N GLY A 96 0.24 8.46 3.75
CA GLY A 96 0.20 7.56 2.59
C GLY A 96 -1.07 7.75 1.75
N PHE A 97 -2.24 7.88 2.39
CA PHE A 97 -3.49 8.10 1.65
C PHE A 97 -3.51 9.46 0.94
N SER A 98 -2.96 10.49 1.58
CA SER A 98 -2.79 11.81 0.95
C SER A 98 -1.87 11.71 -0.28
N MET A 99 -0.77 10.97 -0.19
CA MET A 99 0.14 10.72 -1.31
C MET A 99 -0.54 9.94 -2.45
N PHE A 100 -1.42 8.98 -2.15
CA PHE A 100 -2.19 8.26 -3.18
C PHE A 100 -3.15 9.16 -3.94
N VAL A 101 -3.88 10.03 -3.23
CA VAL A 101 -4.79 11.00 -3.87
C VAL A 101 -4.00 11.93 -4.77
N LEU A 102 -2.87 12.47 -4.29
CA LEU A 102 -2.00 13.34 -5.08
C LEU A 102 -1.48 12.62 -6.33
N SER A 103 -1.00 11.39 -6.19
CA SER A 103 -0.49 10.59 -7.31
C SER A 103 -1.57 10.35 -8.38
N SER A 104 -2.79 9.99 -7.95
CA SER A 104 -3.91 9.71 -8.86
C SER A 104 -4.41 10.95 -9.58
N MET A 105 -4.28 12.14 -8.98
CA MET A 105 -4.66 13.41 -9.60
C MET A 105 -3.69 13.88 -10.70
N VAL A 106 -2.46 13.38 -10.75
CA VAL A 106 -1.47 13.83 -11.76
C VAL A 106 -1.92 13.48 -13.19
N ALA A 107 -2.47 12.29 -13.41
CA ALA A 107 -2.91 11.85 -14.73
C ALA A 107 -3.99 12.77 -15.36
N PRO A 108 -5.12 13.07 -14.68
CA PRO A 108 -6.13 13.98 -15.23
C PRO A 108 -5.63 15.43 -15.35
N ILE A 109 -4.77 15.90 -14.43
CA ILE A 109 -4.20 17.25 -14.49
C ILE A 109 -3.31 17.41 -15.73
N LEU A 110 -2.48 16.41 -16.05
CA LEU A 110 -1.60 16.46 -17.22
C LEU A 110 -2.38 16.47 -18.54
N ASP A 111 -3.51 15.76 -18.58
CA ASP A 111 -4.39 15.75 -19.75
C ASP A 111 -5.14 17.08 -19.90
N TRP A 112 -5.68 17.61 -18.79
CA TRP A 112 -6.32 18.94 -18.77
C TRP A 112 -5.36 20.08 -19.14
N ALA A 113 -4.10 20.02 -18.68
CA ALA A 113 -3.09 21.05 -18.92
C ALA A 113 -2.50 21.03 -20.35
N GLY A 114 -3.00 20.19 -21.26
CA GLY A 114 -2.54 20.17 -22.64
C GLY A 114 -1.11 19.62 -22.81
N ARG A 115 -0.68 18.73 -21.90
CA ARG A 115 0.56 17.94 -22.00
C ARG A 115 1.84 18.80 -22.14
N PRO A 116 2.28 19.45 -21.05
CA PRO A 116 3.49 20.26 -21.07
C PRO A 116 4.75 19.44 -21.38
N LYS A 117 5.81 20.11 -21.88
CA LYS A 117 7.13 19.50 -22.06
C LYS A 117 7.59 18.89 -20.72
N GLY A 118 7.73 17.57 -20.67
CA GLY A 118 8.08 16.85 -19.43
C GLY A 118 6.94 16.09 -18.76
N ALA A 119 5.74 16.01 -19.35
CA ALA A 119 4.60 15.22 -18.84
C ALA A 119 4.97 13.76 -18.48
N TYR A 120 5.90 13.15 -19.23
CA TYR A 120 6.44 11.83 -18.90
C TYR A 120 7.13 11.80 -17.53
N GLY A 121 7.96 12.81 -17.23
CA GLY A 121 8.65 12.92 -15.94
C GLY A 121 7.67 13.08 -14.78
N PHE A 122 6.60 13.87 -14.96
CA PHE A 122 5.54 14.01 -13.96
C PHE A 122 4.78 12.69 -13.73
N THR A 123 4.52 11.92 -14.79
CA THR A 123 3.86 10.62 -14.69
C THR A 123 4.74 9.60 -13.97
N VAL A 124 6.05 9.56 -14.28
CA VAL A 124 6.99 8.68 -13.56
C VAL A 124 7.10 9.11 -12.09
N ALA A 125 7.14 10.42 -11.81
CA ALA A 125 7.16 10.94 -10.45
C ALA A 125 5.90 10.57 -9.66
N SER A 126 4.71 10.62 -10.27
CA SER A 126 3.48 10.19 -9.60
C SER A 126 3.51 8.70 -9.25
N ILE A 127 4.09 7.86 -10.10
CA ILE A 127 4.22 6.40 -9.84
C ILE A 127 5.24 6.12 -8.75
N VAL A 128 6.35 6.87 -8.71
CA VAL A 128 7.28 6.83 -7.58
C VAL A 128 6.54 7.17 -6.29
N VAL A 129 5.79 8.28 -6.26
CA VAL A 129 4.99 8.67 -5.09
C VAL A 129 3.95 7.61 -4.72
N CYS A 130 3.33 6.96 -5.71
CA CYS A 130 2.41 5.83 -5.52
C CYS A 130 3.12 4.66 -4.82
N GLY A 131 4.32 4.29 -5.27
CA GLY A 131 5.13 3.23 -4.63
C GLY A 131 5.60 3.61 -3.23
N LEU A 132 5.97 4.88 -2.99
CA LEU A 132 6.31 5.36 -1.65
C LEU A 132 5.10 5.28 -0.70
N ALA A 133 3.91 5.66 -1.18
CA ALA A 133 2.67 5.59 -0.43
C ALA A 133 2.29 4.15 -0.10
N ASP A 134 2.40 3.24 -1.08
CA ASP A 134 2.17 1.80 -0.91
C ASP A 134 3.13 1.20 0.14
N GLY A 135 4.44 1.46 0.03
CA GLY A 135 5.40 0.97 1.03
C GLY A 135 5.10 1.51 2.43
N LEU A 136 4.64 2.77 2.53
CA LEU A 136 4.28 3.39 3.81
C LEU A 136 3.00 2.76 4.39
N ILE A 137 1.93 2.63 3.62
CA ILE A 137 0.64 2.09 4.05
C ILE A 137 0.74 0.59 4.24
N GLY A 138 1.18 -0.17 3.24
CA GLY A 138 1.36 -1.62 3.30
C GLY A 138 2.22 -2.05 4.47
N GLY A 139 3.38 -1.39 4.67
CA GLY A 139 4.25 -1.65 5.82
C GLY A 139 3.61 -1.30 7.17
N SER A 140 2.79 -0.25 7.24
CA SER A 140 2.10 0.15 8.47
C SER A 140 0.90 -0.75 8.78
N LEU A 141 0.11 -1.09 7.77
CA LEU A 141 -1.11 -1.89 7.83
C LEU A 141 -0.79 -3.34 8.19
N ILE A 142 0.16 -3.97 7.50
CA ILE A 142 0.60 -5.34 7.79
C ILE A 142 1.27 -5.38 9.16
N GLY A 143 2.09 -4.38 9.49
CA GLY A 143 2.72 -4.26 10.82
C GLY A 143 1.73 -4.10 11.97
N SER A 144 0.58 -3.44 11.76
CA SER A 144 -0.50 -3.38 12.75
C SER A 144 -1.36 -4.64 12.77
N ALA A 145 -1.69 -5.20 11.61
CA ALA A 145 -2.51 -6.40 11.48
C ALA A 145 -1.82 -7.63 12.09
N GLY A 146 -0.49 -7.70 12.06
CA GLY A 146 0.28 -8.78 12.69
C GLY A 146 0.21 -8.80 14.24
N LYS A 147 -0.30 -7.73 14.87
CA LYS A 147 -0.57 -7.71 16.32
C LYS A 147 -2.00 -8.13 16.68
N LEU A 148 -2.86 -8.27 15.68
CA LEU A 148 -4.27 -8.62 15.83
C LEU A 148 -4.48 -10.11 15.50
N PRO A 149 -5.64 -10.69 15.84
CA PRO A 149 -6.01 -12.03 15.42
C PRO A 149 -5.89 -12.23 13.90
N LYS A 150 -5.61 -13.47 13.48
CA LYS A 150 -5.40 -13.85 12.06
C LYS A 150 -6.50 -13.40 11.09
N GLU A 151 -7.73 -13.23 11.58
CA GLU A 151 -8.88 -12.78 10.78
C GLU A 151 -8.66 -11.38 10.16
N TYR A 152 -8.00 -10.46 10.86
CA TYR A 152 -7.75 -9.11 10.36
C TYR A 152 -6.70 -9.08 9.26
N MET A 153 -5.65 -9.90 9.39
CA MET A 153 -4.66 -10.06 8.34
C MET A 153 -5.28 -10.69 7.08
N GLN A 154 -6.17 -11.67 7.25
CA GLN A 154 -6.96 -12.22 6.15
C GLN A 154 -7.84 -11.16 5.48
N ALA A 155 -8.49 -10.29 6.25
CA ALA A 155 -9.30 -9.19 5.71
C ALA A 155 -8.47 -8.26 4.82
N VAL A 156 -7.26 -7.88 5.26
CA VAL A 156 -6.33 -7.04 4.48
C VAL A 156 -6.00 -7.70 3.15
N PHE A 157 -5.56 -8.96 3.16
CA PHE A 157 -5.19 -9.67 1.92
C PHE A 157 -6.40 -9.91 1.00
N ALA A 158 -7.57 -10.21 1.56
CA ALA A 158 -8.81 -10.33 0.79
C ALA A 158 -9.17 -9.00 0.10
N GLY A 159 -9.03 -7.87 0.82
CA GLY A 159 -9.21 -6.53 0.26
C GLY A 159 -8.23 -6.24 -0.87
N THR A 160 -6.93 -6.49 -0.63
CA THR A 160 -5.87 -6.36 -1.63
C THR A 160 -6.17 -7.19 -2.89
N ALA A 161 -6.60 -8.45 -2.74
CA ALA A 161 -6.96 -9.29 -3.88
C ALA A 161 -8.19 -8.77 -4.64
N SER A 162 -9.21 -8.29 -3.93
CA SER A 162 -10.41 -7.72 -4.55
C SER A 162 -10.10 -6.47 -5.39
N SER A 163 -9.11 -5.68 -4.99
CA SER A 163 -8.74 -4.45 -5.71
C SER A 163 -8.22 -4.68 -7.13
N GLY A 164 -7.76 -5.88 -7.46
CA GLY A 164 -7.28 -6.23 -8.81
C GLY A 164 -8.39 -6.67 -9.77
N THR A 165 -9.61 -6.85 -9.27
CA THR A 165 -10.78 -7.25 -10.07
C THR A 165 -11.64 -6.08 -10.55
N ILE A 166 -11.34 -4.88 -10.05
CA ILE A 166 -12.03 -3.62 -10.34
C ILE A 166 -11.19 -2.71 -11.22
#